data_AF-A0A662GGK2-F1
#
_entry.id   AF-A0A662GGK2-F1
#
_cell.length_a   1.000
_cell.length_b   1.000
_cell.length_c   1.000
_cell.angle_alpha   90.00
_cell.angle_beta   90.00
_cell.angle_gamma   90.00
#
_symmetry.space_group_name_H-M   'P 1'
#
loop_
_entity.id
_entity.type
_entity.pdbx_description
1 polymer ?
#
loop_
_entity_poly.entity_id
_entity_poly.type
_entity_poly.pdbx_seq_one_letter_code
_entity_poly.pdbx_strand_id
1 'polypeptide(L)' 'EMDVDFLGSIPIDPRVAESSDKGESFLVKYPETEVAKSFMNIAEKIITKLENGT' A
#
# COMPACT_ATOMS: atom_id res chain seq x y z
N GLU A 1 12.28 -20.98 2.94
CA GLU A 1 11.34 -19.87 3.17
C GLU A 1 12.00 -18.85 4.07
N MET A 2 11.72 -17.57 3.86
CA MET A 2 12.16 -16.52 4.78
C MET A 2 11.10 -16.42 5.87
N ASP A 3 11.49 -16.54 7.13
CA ASP A 3 10.62 -16.43 8.31
C ASP A 3 10.20 -14.97 8.54
N VAL A 4 9.49 -14.42 7.56
CA VAL A 4 9.08 -13.01 7.51
C VAL A 4 7.61 -12.92 7.17
N ASP A 5 6.94 -11.94 7.76
CA ASP A 5 5.50 -11.76 7.60
C ASP A 5 5.14 -11.31 6.18
N PHE A 6 4.10 -11.92 5.64
CA PHE A 6 3.46 -11.43 4.43
C PHE A 6 2.53 -10.26 4.76
N LEU A 7 2.94 -9.05 4.38
CA LEU A 7 2.18 -7.83 4.66
C LEU A 7 0.96 -7.66 3.73
N GLY A 8 1.09 -8.09 2.47
CA GLY A 8 0.00 -8.03 1.50
C GLY A 8 0.50 -7.96 0.06
N SER A 9 -0.44 -7.81 -0.88
CA SER A 9 -0.19 -7.66 -2.31
C SER A 9 -0.89 -6.43 -2.84
N ILE A 10 -0.29 -5.79 -3.85
CA ILE A 10 -0.85 -4.60 -4.48
C ILE A 10 -1.13 -4.96 -5.95
N PRO A 11 -2.37 -4.79 -6.44
CA PRO A 11 -2.69 -5.09 -7.83
C PRO A 11 -1.96 -4.14 -8.78
N ILE A 12 -1.61 -4.63 -9.97
CA ILE A 12 -0.96 -3.81 -10.98
C ILE A 12 -1.99 -2.87 -11.62
N ASP A 13 -1.69 -1.57 -11.59
CA ASP A 13 -2.52 -0.53 -12.19
C ASP A 13 -1.63 0.49 -12.91
N PRO A 14 -1.78 0.66 -14.24
CA PRO A 14 -0.98 1.61 -15.03
C PRO A 14 -1.05 3.06 -14.53
N ARG A 15 -2.16 3.42 -13.86
CA ARG A 15 -2.35 4.78 -13.32
C ARG A 15 -1.35 5.11 -12.20
N VAL A 16 -0.77 4.11 -11.54
CA VAL A 16 0.29 4.31 -10.53
C VAL A 16 1.55 4.87 -11.18
N ALA A 17 1.96 4.28 -12.30
CA ALA A 17 3.12 4.76 -13.06
C ALA A 17 2.85 6.17 -13.61
N GLU A 18 1.68 6.40 -14.19
CA GLU A 18 1.29 7.71 -14.72
C GLU A 18 1.29 8.81 -13.64
N SER A 19 0.73 8.53 -12.46
CA SER A 19 0.77 9.46 -11.32
C SER A 19 2.20 9.73 -10.85
N SER A 20 3.05 8.70 -10.78
CA SER A 20 4.45 8.84 -10.42
C SER A 20 5.22 9.72 -11.41
N ASP A 21 5.02 9.50 -12.72
CA ASP A 21 5.67 10.28 -13.78
C ASP A 21 5.24 11.76 -13.77
N LYS A 22 4.00 12.03 -13.33
CA LYS A 22 3.46 13.38 -13.14
C LYS A 22 3.88 14.03 -11.82
N GLY A 23 4.51 13.29 -10.90
CA GLY A 23 4.85 13.77 -9.56
C GLY A 23 3.64 13.95 -8.64
N GLU A 24 2.56 13.21 -8.88
CA GLU A 24 1.30 13.29 -8.12
C GLU A 24 1.15 12.08 -7.19
N SER A 25 0.61 12.30 -5.99
CA SER A 25 0.30 11.17 -5.09
C SER A 25 -0.90 10.37 -5.61
N PHE A 26 -0.63 9.12 -6.02
CA PHE A 26 -1.67 8.19 -6.45
C PHE A 26 -2.75 7.96 -5.38
N LEU A 27 -2.34 7.83 -4.12
CA LEU A 27 -3.24 7.55 -2.99
C LEU A 27 -4.24 8.69 -2.74
N VAL A 28 -3.80 9.95 -2.93
CA VAL A 28 -4.66 11.13 -2.79
C VAL A 28 -5.57 11.30 -4.00
N LYS A 29 -5.04 11.03 -5.20
CA LYS A 29 -5.78 11.20 -6.46
C LYS A 29 -6.84 10.13 -6.69
N TYR A 30 -6.59 8.90 -6.23
CA TYR A 30 -7.44 7.73 -6.46
C TYR A 30 -7.72 6.93 -5.17
N PRO A 31 -8.30 7.55 -4.12
CA PRO A 31 -8.42 6.94 -2.79
C PRO A 31 -9.32 5.70 -2.76
N GLU A 32 -10.32 5.65 -3.64
CA GLU A 32 -11.31 4.57 -3.67
C GLU A 32 -10.87 3.34 -4.47
N THR A 33 -9.67 3.35 -5.05
CA THR A 33 -9.15 2.21 -5.83
C THR A 33 -8.70 1.06 -4.93
N GLU A 34 -8.76 -0.16 -5.45
CA GLU A 34 -8.26 -1.35 -4.74
C GLU A 34 -6.76 -1.28 -4.47
N VAL A 35 -5.99 -0.58 -5.33
CA VAL A 35 -4.57 -0.27 -5.08
C VAL A 35 -4.42 0.58 -3.82
N ALA A 36 -5.16 1.70 -3.73
CA ALA A 36 -5.08 2.61 -2.59
C ALA A 36 -5.51 1.92 -1.29
N LYS A 37 -6.63 1.18 -1.32
CA LYS A 37 -7.09 0.39 -0.16
C LYS A 37 -6.07 -0.68 0.26
N SER A 38 -5.47 -1.39 -0.69
CA SER A 38 -4.44 -2.41 -0.39
C SER A 38 -3.20 -1.79 0.27
N PHE A 39 -2.78 -0.62 -0.20
CA PHE A 39 -1.70 0.16 0.42
C PHE A 39 -2.04 0.55 1.86
N MET A 40 -3.24 1.07 2.10
CA MET A 40 -3.68 1.46 3.44
C MET A 40 -3.75 0.26 4.39
N ASN A 41 -4.26 -0.88 3.94
CA ASN A 41 -4.31 -2.11 4.73
C ASN A 41 -2.92 -2.62 5.12
N ILE A 42 -1.94 -2.50 4.21
CA ILE A 42 -0.54 -2.86 4.50
C ILE A 42 0.03 -1.92 5.57
N ALA A 43 -0.19 -0.61 5.43
CA ALA A 43 0.27 0.37 6.40
C ALA A 43 -0.33 0.14 7.79
N GLU A 44 -1.64 -0.14 7.86
CA GLU A 44 -2.34 -0.44 9.11
C GLU A 44 -1.75 -1.67 9.80
N LYS A 45 -1.48 -2.76 9.07
CA LYS A 45 -0.81 -3.95 9.64
C LYS A 45 0.54 -3.63 10.26
N ILE A 46 1.34 -2.79 9.60
CA ILE A 46 2.66 -2.38 10.11
C ILE A 46 2.48 -1.59 11.41
N ILE A 47 1.55 -0.62 11.42
CA ILE A 47 1.26 0.21 12.60
C ILE A 47 0.79 -0.68 13.77
N THR A 48 -0.20 -1.54 13.53
CA THR A 48 -0.71 -2.47 14.55
C THR A 48 0.40 -3.37 15.10
N LYS A 49 1.34 -3.83 14.26
CA LYS A 49 2.48 -4.63 14.72
C LYS A 49 3.40 -3.83 15.65
N LEU A 50 3.70 -2.59 15.29
CA LEU A 50 4.54 -1.71 16.10
C LEU A 50 3.88 -1.33 17.43
N GLU A 51 2.57 -1.04 17.42
CA GLU A 51 1.81 -0.68 18.61
C GLU A 51 1.69 -1.86 19.60
N ASN A 52 1.58 -3.09 19.10
CA ASN A 52 1.46 -4.28 19.92
C ASN A 52 2.81 -4.83 20.45
N GLY A 53 3.93 -4.15 20.16
CA GLY A 53 5.22 -4.44 20.79
C GLY A 53 5.83 -5.81 20.44
N THR A 54 5.58 -6.31 19.23
CA THR A 54 6.19 -7.53 18.68
C THR A 54 7.12 -7.24 17.51
#